data_AF-A0A537SBX3-F1
#
_entry.id   AF-A0A537SBX3-F1
#
_cell.length_a   1.000
_cell.length_b   1.000
_cell.length_c   1.000
_cell.angle_alpha   90.00
_cell.angle_beta   90.00
_cell.angle_gamma   90.00
#
_symmetry.space_group_name_H-M   'P 1'
#
loop_
_entity.id
_entity.type
_entity.pdbx_description
1 polymer ?
#
loop_
_entity_poly.entity_id
_entity_poly.type
_entity_poly.pdbx_seq_one_letter_code
_entity_poly.pdbx_strand_id
1 'polypeptide(L)'
;MRSIRSKTKNGRLCYGTHPDFDRGASLIRLLLAGIFLFGWTSASTDAAEINIGYLRRIDPKSTLSRIQTPADNDGIAGARLAIDDNNTTGRFLNQQFSLEDVRLAGGANAVAATIALVERGVSLVIADLPADELLKAADAGSPRSLLFFNVGASDDRLREEDCRANVIHTTPTRSMLADALAQYLVWKQWRRWLLVVGSHAEDKLYGDALRRSAKRFGARIVQDKVFEDTGGARRTDSGVVQIQRQLPVFTQGAPAYDVLVAADESEVFASYLPYRTWDPRPVAGSAGLVPTSWDGSHDQWGAVQLQDRFMKQFSRRMTALD
;
A
#
# COMPACT_ATOMS: atom_id res chain seq x y z
N MET A 1 -49.40 -51.19 57.51
CA MET A 1 -49.20 -51.43 58.96
C MET A 1 -49.42 -50.10 59.69
N ARG A 2 -50.22 -50.08 60.76
CA ARG A 2 -50.54 -48.99 61.73
C ARG A 2 -50.08 -47.53 61.44
N SER A 3 -50.98 -46.54 61.28
CA SER A 3 -51.73 -45.77 62.32
C SER A 3 -50.95 -44.52 62.83
N ILE A 4 -51.49 -43.35 63.23
CA ILE A 4 -52.88 -42.81 63.36
C ILE A 4 -52.83 -41.27 63.63
N ARG A 5 -53.92 -40.55 63.29
CA ARG A 5 -54.50 -39.25 63.79
C ARG A 5 -54.65 -38.21 62.66
N SER A 6 -55.84 -37.74 62.22
CA SER A 6 -57.06 -37.24 62.90
C SER A 6 -56.80 -35.96 63.72
N LYS A 7 -57.31 -34.74 63.40
CA LYS A 7 -58.70 -34.20 63.47
C LYS A 7 -58.64 -32.69 63.05
N THR A 8 -59.69 -31.90 62.72
CA THR A 8 -61.14 -32.07 62.45
C THR A 8 -61.72 -30.86 61.69
N LYS A 9 -62.77 -31.11 60.88
CA LYS A 9 -64.01 -30.30 60.65
C LYS A 9 -64.06 -28.78 60.98
N ASN A 10 -64.49 -27.99 59.98
CA ASN A 10 -65.73 -27.17 59.93
C ASN A 10 -65.65 -26.20 58.71
N GLY A 11 -66.72 -25.74 58.06
CA GLY A 11 -68.14 -26.06 58.22
C GLY A 11 -69.06 -24.95 57.65
N ARG A 12 -69.88 -25.30 56.66
CA ARG A 12 -71.07 -24.60 56.11
C ARG A 12 -70.92 -23.31 55.27
N LEU A 13 -71.63 -23.37 54.13
CA LEU A 13 -72.15 -22.27 53.31
C LEU A 13 -73.10 -21.35 54.10
N CYS A 14 -73.28 -20.12 53.62
CA CYS A 14 -74.60 -19.48 53.48
C CYS A 14 -74.62 -18.48 52.30
N TYR A 15 -75.81 -18.28 51.72
CA TYR A 15 -76.11 -17.42 50.56
C TYR A 15 -76.26 -15.92 50.92
N GLY A 16 -76.13 -15.00 49.95
CA GLY A 16 -76.64 -13.62 50.11
C GLY A 16 -76.21 -12.56 49.08
N THR A 17 -76.94 -12.45 47.96
CA THR A 17 -77.35 -11.21 47.23
C THR A 17 -76.35 -10.09 46.78
N HIS A 18 -76.46 -9.75 45.49
CA HIS A 18 -76.09 -8.52 44.74
C HIS A 18 -76.10 -7.17 45.50
N PRO A 19 -75.28 -6.15 45.10
CA PRO A 19 -75.50 -5.38 43.86
C PRO A 19 -74.24 -4.97 43.05
N ASP A 20 -74.49 -4.32 41.91
CA ASP A 20 -73.53 -3.89 40.89
C ASP A 20 -72.42 -2.95 41.39
N PHE A 21 -71.23 -3.02 40.76
CA PHE A 21 -70.37 -1.85 40.62
C PHE A 21 -69.51 -1.91 39.33
N ASP A 22 -69.93 -1.13 38.35
CA ASP A 22 -69.14 -0.74 37.17
C ASP A 22 -67.86 0.02 37.59
N ARG A 23 -66.73 -0.23 36.89
CA ARG A 23 -65.53 0.66 36.71
C ARG A 23 -64.19 -0.07 36.45
N GLY A 24 -64.09 -1.38 36.66
CA GLY A 24 -62.80 -2.09 36.59
C GLY A 24 -62.20 -2.31 35.19
N ALA A 25 -63.02 -2.37 34.14
CA ALA A 25 -62.61 -2.91 32.83
C ALA A 25 -61.81 -1.97 31.91
N SER A 26 -61.77 -0.66 32.16
CA SER A 26 -61.19 0.31 31.21
C SER A 26 -59.66 0.47 31.36
N LEU A 27 -59.14 0.39 32.58
CA LEU A 27 -57.71 0.64 32.87
C LEU A 27 -56.76 -0.45 32.36
N ILE A 28 -57.22 -1.70 32.29
CA ILE A 28 -56.39 -2.83 31.84
C ILE A 28 -56.16 -2.79 30.32
N ARG A 29 -57.09 -2.23 29.54
CA ARG A 29 -56.93 -2.08 28.08
C ARG A 29 -55.93 -0.99 27.68
N LEU A 30 -55.76 0.05 28.51
CA LEU A 30 -54.78 1.12 28.28
C LEU A 30 -53.34 0.68 28.58
N LEU A 31 -53.13 -0.18 29.59
CA LEU A 31 -51.79 -0.71 29.91
C LEU A 31 -51.26 -1.70 28.88
N LEU A 32 -52.12 -2.48 28.23
CA LEU A 32 -51.72 -3.40 27.13
C LEU A 32 -51.43 -2.67 25.81
N ALA A 33 -52.01 -1.48 25.58
CA ALA A 33 -51.70 -0.66 24.42
C ALA A 33 -50.32 0.03 24.53
N GLY A 34 -49.90 0.42 25.74
CA GLY A 34 -48.61 1.07 25.97
C GLY A 34 -47.40 0.16 25.76
N ILE A 35 -47.54 -1.15 26.02
CA ILE A 35 -46.45 -2.12 25.89
C ILE A 35 -46.18 -2.50 24.42
N PHE A 36 -47.18 -2.38 23.54
CA PHE A 36 -47.00 -2.66 22.10
C PHE A 36 -46.32 -1.53 21.31
N LEU A 37 -46.17 -0.33 21.89
CA LEU A 37 -45.50 0.81 21.27
C LEU A 37 -44.01 0.95 21.62
N PHE A 38 -43.48 0.09 22.50
CA PHE A 38 -42.04 0.00 22.80
C PHE A 38 -41.30 -1.09 22.01
N GLY A 39 -42.00 -1.79 21.11
CA GLY A 39 -41.40 -2.71 20.16
C GLY A 39 -40.96 -2.00 18.88
N TRP A 40 -39.67 -2.08 18.57
CA TRP A 40 -39.07 -1.72 17.27
C TRP A 40 -38.86 -0.21 16.99
N THR A 41 -38.23 0.51 17.92
CA THR A 41 -37.13 1.38 17.46
C THR A 41 -35.97 0.48 17.04
N SER A 42 -36.01 -0.02 15.80
CA SER A 42 -34.80 -0.50 15.15
C SER A 42 -33.85 0.69 15.09
N ALA A 43 -32.82 0.67 15.92
CA ALA A 43 -31.67 1.50 15.68
C ALA A 43 -31.07 1.04 14.35
N SER A 44 -31.36 1.76 13.26
CA SER A 44 -30.45 1.79 12.13
C SER A 44 -29.14 2.30 12.71
N THR A 45 -28.24 1.37 13.03
CA THR A 45 -26.84 1.71 13.22
C THR A 45 -26.39 2.19 11.85
N ASP A 46 -26.13 3.50 11.70
CA ASP A 46 -25.63 4.03 10.45
C ASP A 46 -24.37 3.25 10.03
N ALA A 47 -24.19 3.09 8.72
CA ALA A 47 -23.05 2.34 8.20
C ALA A 47 -21.75 2.95 8.73
N ALA A 48 -20.82 2.11 9.18
CA ALA A 48 -19.53 2.58 9.65
C ALA A 48 -18.76 3.18 8.45
N GLU A 49 -18.74 4.51 8.36
CA GLU A 49 -18.04 5.26 7.33
C GLU A 49 -16.52 5.24 7.60
N ILE A 50 -15.78 4.72 6.64
CA ILE A 50 -14.31 4.59 6.69
C ILE A 50 -13.74 5.45 5.58
N ASN A 51 -13.38 6.69 5.94
CA ASN A 51 -12.86 7.69 5.03
C ASN A 51 -11.34 7.57 4.93
N ILE A 52 -10.84 7.27 3.73
CA ILE A 52 -9.42 7.04 3.43
C ILE A 52 -8.89 8.16 2.54
N GLY A 53 -7.77 8.77 2.91
CA GLY A 53 -7.05 9.71 2.05
C GLY A 53 -6.03 8.98 1.19
N TYR A 54 -5.88 9.38 -0.08
CA TYR A 54 -4.71 9.04 -0.91
C TYR A 54 -3.90 10.32 -1.11
N LEU A 55 -2.84 10.51 -0.34
CA LEU A 55 -1.99 11.69 -0.35
C LEU A 55 -0.77 11.43 -1.23
N ARG A 56 -0.68 12.10 -2.39
CA ARG A 56 0.35 11.79 -3.39
C ARG A 56 1.03 12.98 -4.04
N ARG A 57 2.32 12.84 -4.31
CA ARG A 57 3.13 13.81 -5.05
C ARG A 57 3.19 13.42 -6.53
N ILE A 58 2.75 14.31 -7.43
CA ILE A 58 2.88 14.09 -8.88
C ILE A 58 4.02 14.98 -9.40
N ASP A 59 5.24 14.59 -9.06
CA ASP A 59 6.43 15.17 -9.70
C ASP A 59 6.75 14.39 -10.99
N PRO A 60 6.97 15.07 -12.13
CA PRO A 60 7.25 14.39 -13.39
C PRO A 60 8.63 13.74 -13.37
N LYS A 61 8.69 12.45 -13.01
CA LYS A 61 9.90 11.62 -13.16
C LYS A 61 10.41 11.71 -14.60
N SER A 62 11.67 12.10 -14.76
CA SER A 62 12.31 12.28 -16.06
C SER A 62 12.74 10.93 -16.64
N THR A 63 11.76 10.12 -17.05
CA THR A 63 12.03 8.78 -17.59
C THR A 63 12.75 8.83 -18.94
N LEU A 64 13.65 7.88 -19.19
CA LEU A 64 14.37 7.77 -20.47
C LEU A 64 13.47 7.35 -21.63
N SER A 65 12.45 6.53 -21.32
CA SER A 65 11.52 5.99 -22.30
C SER A 65 10.10 6.48 -22.03
N ARG A 66 9.43 6.96 -23.09
CA ARG A 66 8.00 7.30 -23.05
C ARG A 66 7.10 6.08 -22.77
N ILE A 67 7.62 4.86 -22.93
CA ILE A 67 6.92 3.61 -22.62
C ILE A 67 7.09 3.25 -21.13
N GLN A 68 8.15 3.73 -20.47
CA GLN A 68 8.39 3.56 -19.04
C GLN A 68 7.76 4.68 -18.18
N THR A 69 7.22 5.73 -18.81
CA THR A 69 6.42 6.74 -18.09
C THR A 69 5.24 6.05 -17.41
N PRO A 70 5.09 6.15 -16.07
CA PRO A 70 3.93 5.63 -15.36
C PRO A 70 2.63 6.25 -15.86
N ALA A 71 1.51 5.55 -15.68
CA ALA A 71 0.20 6.08 -16.03
C ALA A 71 -0.22 7.22 -15.07
N ASP A 72 -1.03 8.18 -15.53
CA ASP A 72 -1.54 9.27 -14.68
C ASP A 72 -2.35 8.79 -13.45
N ASN A 73 -2.82 7.54 -13.52
CA ASN A 73 -3.55 6.83 -12.47
C ASN A 73 -2.74 5.72 -11.77
N ASP A 74 -1.40 5.73 -11.86
CA ASP A 74 -0.55 4.78 -11.11
C ASP A 74 -0.80 4.89 -9.60
N GLY A 75 -0.93 3.75 -8.91
CA GLY A 75 -1.25 3.63 -7.49
C GLY A 75 -2.70 3.98 -7.10
N ILE A 76 -3.19 5.13 -7.55
CA ILE A 76 -4.58 5.54 -7.29
C ILE A 76 -5.61 4.61 -7.98
N ALA A 77 -5.23 3.92 -9.05
CA ALA A 77 -6.06 2.90 -9.67
C ALA A 77 -6.21 1.67 -8.75
N GLY A 78 -5.11 1.18 -8.17
CA GLY A 78 -5.12 0.09 -7.20
C GLY A 78 -5.98 0.41 -5.99
N ALA A 79 -5.79 1.61 -5.40
CA ALA A 79 -6.62 2.09 -4.29
C ALA A 79 -8.11 2.18 -4.65
N ARG A 80 -8.48 2.60 -5.86
CA ARG A 80 -9.88 2.64 -6.31
C ARG A 80 -10.50 1.24 -6.46
N LEU A 81 -9.78 0.30 -7.06
CA LEU A 81 -10.23 -1.09 -7.13
C LEU A 81 -10.43 -1.70 -5.73
N ALA A 82 -9.49 -1.45 -4.82
CA ALA A 82 -9.59 -1.93 -3.43
C ALA A 82 -10.84 -1.36 -2.72
N ILE A 83 -11.24 -0.12 -3.01
CA ILE A 83 -12.46 0.50 -2.46
C ILE A 83 -13.72 -0.13 -3.04
N ASP A 84 -13.76 -0.43 -4.35
CA ASP A 84 -14.89 -1.09 -5.00
C ASP A 84 -15.06 -2.55 -4.50
N ASP A 85 -13.94 -3.28 -4.34
CA ASP A 85 -13.93 -4.63 -3.77
C ASP A 85 -14.34 -4.63 -2.28
N ASN A 86 -13.79 -3.69 -1.48
CA ASN A 86 -14.14 -3.55 -0.07
C ASN A 86 -15.61 -3.17 0.10
N ASN A 87 -16.17 -2.29 -0.73
CA ASN A 87 -17.59 -1.94 -0.70
C ASN A 87 -18.52 -3.06 -1.18
N THR A 88 -18.02 -3.99 -2.00
CA THR A 88 -18.78 -5.19 -2.37
C THR A 88 -19.01 -6.09 -1.15
N THR A 89 -18.03 -6.21 -0.25
CA THR A 89 -18.15 -7.02 0.98
C THR A 89 -18.71 -6.21 2.17
N GLY A 90 -18.33 -4.94 2.29
CA GLY A 90 -18.68 -4.04 3.41
C GLY A 90 -20.17 -3.82 3.57
N ARG A 91 -20.95 -3.89 2.48
CA ARG A 91 -22.42 -3.88 2.51
C ARG A 91 -23.02 -4.97 3.40
N PHE A 92 -22.39 -6.14 3.51
CA PHE A 92 -22.82 -7.23 4.40
C PHE A 92 -22.40 -7.01 5.86
N LEU A 93 -21.41 -6.15 6.11
CA LEU A 93 -20.87 -5.80 7.42
C LEU A 93 -21.38 -4.43 7.94
N ASN A 94 -22.29 -3.77 7.19
CA ASN A 94 -22.73 -2.40 7.44
C ASN A 94 -21.55 -1.40 7.52
N GLN A 95 -20.60 -1.54 6.58
CA GLN A 95 -19.42 -0.69 6.42
C GLN A 95 -19.43 -0.03 5.04
N GLN A 96 -19.02 1.23 4.97
CA GLN A 96 -18.91 1.99 3.72
C GLN A 96 -17.54 2.66 3.65
N PHE A 97 -16.77 2.33 2.62
CA PHE A 97 -15.44 2.88 2.39
C PHE A 97 -15.50 4.02 1.36
N SER A 98 -14.78 5.10 1.63
CA SER A 98 -14.62 6.24 0.70
C SER A 98 -13.14 6.56 0.49
N LEU A 99 -12.82 7.19 -0.64
CA LEU A 99 -11.43 7.52 -1.01
C LEU A 99 -11.32 8.97 -1.50
N GLU A 100 -10.37 9.70 -0.92
CA GLU A 100 -10.10 11.09 -1.25
C GLU A 100 -8.71 11.25 -1.92
N ASP A 101 -8.67 11.48 -3.23
CA ASP A 101 -7.43 11.64 -4.04
C ASP A 101 -6.85 13.05 -3.87
N VAL A 102 -5.93 13.23 -2.93
CA VAL A 102 -5.24 14.50 -2.65
C VAL A 102 -3.91 14.55 -3.40
N ARG A 103 -3.95 15.23 -4.54
CA ARG A 103 -2.79 15.42 -5.45
C ARG A 103 -2.02 16.68 -5.06
N LEU A 104 -0.75 16.51 -4.69
CA LEU A 104 0.17 17.59 -4.40
C LEU A 104 0.96 17.95 -5.68
N ALA A 105 0.72 19.16 -6.21
CA ALA A 105 1.53 19.75 -7.26
C ALA A 105 2.89 20.24 -6.71
N GLY A 106 3.85 20.54 -7.59
CA GLY A 106 5.20 21.00 -7.19
C GLY A 106 5.16 22.14 -6.18
N GLY A 107 5.84 21.98 -5.04
CA GLY A 107 5.89 22.95 -3.94
C GLY A 107 4.67 22.98 -3.00
N ALA A 108 3.58 22.24 -3.28
CA ALA A 108 2.44 22.14 -2.37
C ALA A 108 2.83 21.45 -1.05
N ASN A 109 2.31 21.93 0.09
CA ASN A 109 2.74 21.48 1.41
C ASN A 109 1.96 20.24 1.91
N ALA A 110 2.66 19.11 2.05
CA ALA A 110 2.09 17.85 2.55
C ALA A 110 1.52 17.95 3.98
N VAL A 111 2.06 18.83 4.84
CA VAL A 111 1.54 19.07 6.19
C VAL A 111 0.16 19.73 6.14
N ALA A 112 -0.01 20.75 5.28
CA ALA A 112 -1.29 21.44 5.14
C ALA A 112 -2.37 20.50 4.56
N ALA A 113 -2.00 19.69 3.56
CA ALA A 113 -2.87 18.67 2.99
C ALA A 113 -3.28 17.60 4.02
N THR A 114 -2.34 17.18 4.88
CA THR A 114 -2.60 16.24 6.00
C THR A 114 -3.61 16.82 6.99
N ILE A 115 -3.43 18.08 7.42
CA ILE A 115 -4.36 18.74 8.34
C ILE A 115 -5.76 18.81 7.72
N ALA A 116 -5.86 19.18 6.45
CA ALA A 116 -7.12 19.29 5.75
C ALA A 116 -7.84 17.92 5.60
N LEU A 117 -7.10 16.81 5.44
CA LEU A 117 -7.67 15.45 5.47
C LEU A 117 -8.33 15.15 6.84
N VAL A 118 -7.68 15.54 7.95
CA VAL A 118 -8.26 15.36 9.29
C VAL A 118 -9.55 16.16 9.47
N GLU A 119 -9.57 17.41 8.97
CA GLU A 119 -10.76 18.28 9.00
C GLU A 119 -11.95 17.70 8.21
N ARG A 120 -11.69 16.76 7.28
CA ARG A 120 -12.70 15.99 6.53
C ARG A 120 -13.00 14.61 7.15
N GLY A 121 -12.49 14.33 8.34
CA GLY A 121 -12.76 13.10 9.08
C GLY A 121 -11.96 11.87 8.60
N VAL A 122 -10.88 12.08 7.85
CA VAL A 122 -9.98 10.98 7.43
C VAL A 122 -9.06 10.58 8.59
N SER A 123 -9.01 9.28 8.88
CA SER A 123 -8.13 8.68 9.90
C SER A 123 -7.07 7.73 9.32
N LEU A 124 -7.27 7.25 8.08
CA LEU A 124 -6.36 6.37 7.35
C LEU A 124 -5.85 7.07 6.09
N VAL A 125 -4.55 7.12 5.88
CA VAL A 125 -3.94 7.80 4.73
C VAL A 125 -3.00 6.86 3.98
N ILE A 126 -3.33 6.52 2.73
CA ILE A 126 -2.38 5.94 1.79
C ILE A 126 -1.44 7.06 1.34
N ALA A 127 -0.14 6.87 1.51
CA ALA A 127 0.88 7.90 1.33
C ALA A 127 1.89 7.51 0.25
N ASP A 128 1.83 8.25 -0.85
CA ASP A 128 2.71 8.17 -2.02
C ASP A 128 3.53 9.47 -2.08
N LEU A 129 4.45 9.60 -1.12
CA LEU A 129 5.24 10.79 -0.86
C LEU A 129 6.73 10.43 -0.73
N PRO A 130 7.66 11.32 -1.13
CA PRO A 130 9.07 11.19 -0.78
C PRO A 130 9.28 11.12 0.74
N ALA A 131 10.32 10.41 1.20
CA ALA A 131 10.56 10.15 2.63
C ALA A 131 10.49 11.40 3.53
N ASP A 132 11.12 12.52 3.15
CA ASP A 132 11.09 13.75 3.96
C ASP A 132 9.70 14.40 4.04
N GLU A 133 8.83 14.19 3.06
CA GLU A 133 7.46 14.69 3.08
C GLU A 133 6.53 13.76 3.86
N LEU A 134 6.73 12.44 3.72
CA LEU A 134 6.05 11.42 4.51
C LEU A 134 6.31 11.63 6.01
N LEU A 135 7.55 11.88 6.41
CA LEU A 135 7.89 12.14 7.82
C LEU A 135 7.18 13.40 8.34
N LYS A 136 7.19 14.50 7.58
CA LYS A 136 6.50 15.75 7.95
C LYS A 136 4.98 15.55 8.03
N ALA A 137 4.39 14.78 7.13
CA ALA A 137 2.97 14.43 7.15
C ALA A 137 2.63 13.56 8.37
N ALA A 138 3.42 12.52 8.63
CA ALA A 138 3.26 11.62 9.78
C ALA A 138 3.35 12.37 11.12
N ASP A 139 4.33 13.26 11.27
CA ASP A 139 4.52 14.10 12.47
C ASP A 139 3.33 15.06 12.68
N ALA A 140 2.76 15.62 11.60
CA ALA A 140 1.57 16.48 11.67
C ALA A 140 0.27 15.72 11.95
N GLY A 141 0.17 14.47 11.47
CA GLY A 141 -0.98 13.58 11.68
C GLY A 141 -0.97 12.84 13.01
N SER A 142 0.19 12.65 13.64
CA SER A 142 0.35 11.89 14.89
C SER A 142 -0.51 12.44 16.05
N PRO A 143 -0.54 13.76 16.37
CA PRO A 143 -1.43 14.32 17.39
C PRO A 143 -2.93 14.21 17.07
N ARG A 144 -3.27 13.77 15.86
CA ARG A 144 -4.64 13.64 15.33
C ARG A 144 -5.02 12.18 15.09
N SER A 145 -4.20 11.23 15.56
CA SER A 145 -4.39 9.79 15.41
C SER A 145 -4.50 9.29 13.96
N LEU A 146 -3.85 9.97 13.01
CA LEU A 146 -3.78 9.50 11.62
C LEU A 146 -2.78 8.36 11.48
N LEU A 147 -3.22 7.28 10.85
CA LEU A 147 -2.41 6.13 10.46
C LEU A 147 -2.06 6.22 8.96
N PHE A 148 -0.77 6.23 8.65
CA PHE A 148 -0.27 6.31 7.28
C PHE A 148 0.16 4.93 6.76
N PHE A 149 -0.11 4.66 5.49
CA PHE A 149 0.34 3.49 4.75
C PHE A 149 1.29 3.95 3.63
N ASN A 150 2.59 3.80 3.84
CA ASN A 150 3.62 4.16 2.87
C ASN A 150 3.65 3.15 1.71
N VAL A 151 3.24 3.62 0.53
CA VAL A 151 3.27 2.87 -0.74
C VAL A 151 4.39 3.32 -1.68
N GLY A 152 4.93 4.54 -1.50
CA GLY A 152 5.89 5.14 -2.45
C GLY A 152 7.35 5.12 -2.03
N ALA A 153 7.68 5.40 -0.75
CA ALA A 153 9.06 5.62 -0.33
C ALA A 153 9.80 4.32 0.06
N SER A 154 10.86 3.99 -0.69
CA SER A 154 11.71 2.80 -0.52
C SER A 154 12.91 3.03 0.44
N ASP A 155 13.01 4.21 1.05
CA ASP A 155 14.11 4.60 1.92
C ASP A 155 14.20 3.77 3.21
N ASP A 156 15.33 3.09 3.41
CA ASP A 156 15.55 2.20 4.57
C ASP A 156 15.41 2.93 5.92
N ARG A 157 15.87 4.18 6.00
CA ARG A 157 15.78 5.03 7.20
C ARG A 157 14.39 5.13 7.81
N LEU A 158 13.34 5.03 6.98
CA LEU A 158 11.95 5.08 7.43
C LEU A 158 11.57 3.91 8.36
N ARG A 159 12.37 2.84 8.39
CA ARG A 159 12.20 1.68 9.26
C ARG A 159 13.31 1.53 10.29
N GLU A 160 14.29 2.43 10.27
CA GLU A 160 15.47 2.45 11.13
C GLU A 160 15.50 3.77 11.93
N GLU A 161 16.39 4.71 11.60
CA GLU A 161 16.60 5.94 12.38
C GLU A 161 15.42 6.92 12.37
N ASP A 162 14.64 6.97 11.29
CA ASP A 162 13.51 7.90 11.09
C ASP A 162 12.15 7.25 11.35
N CYS A 163 12.10 6.04 11.92
CA CYS A 163 10.86 5.29 12.15
C CYS A 163 9.77 6.08 12.90
N ARG A 164 8.51 5.92 12.48
CA ARG A 164 7.33 6.59 13.09
C ARG A 164 6.26 5.57 13.43
N ALA A 165 5.77 5.61 14.67
CA ALA A 165 4.77 4.66 15.17
C ALA A 165 3.42 4.69 14.45
N ASN A 166 3.10 5.78 13.74
CA ASN A 166 1.89 5.94 12.94
C ASN A 166 2.11 5.76 11.43
N VAL A 167 3.23 5.15 11.01
CA VAL A 167 3.50 4.79 9.61
C VAL A 167 3.66 3.27 9.48
N ILE A 168 2.85 2.66 8.63
CA ILE A 168 2.96 1.26 8.20
C ILE A 168 3.53 1.27 6.79
N HIS A 169 4.50 0.41 6.49
CA HIS A 169 5.11 0.34 5.15
C HIS A 169 4.63 -0.91 4.42
N THR A 170 3.92 -0.73 3.31
CA THR A 170 3.57 -1.81 2.38
C THR A 170 4.63 -1.95 1.28
N THR A 171 5.20 -0.83 0.83
CA THR A 171 6.29 -0.81 -0.14
C THR A 171 7.60 -1.36 0.47
N PRO A 172 8.32 -2.25 -0.23
CA PRO A 172 9.61 -2.79 0.23
C PRO A 172 10.70 -1.72 0.19
N THR A 173 11.67 -1.79 1.12
CA THR A 173 12.82 -0.88 1.05
C THR A 173 13.81 -1.32 -0.03
N ARG A 174 14.71 -0.40 -0.43
CA ARG A 174 15.85 -0.71 -1.31
C ARG A 174 16.62 -1.95 -0.83
N SER A 175 16.77 -2.12 0.47
CA SER A 175 17.45 -3.30 1.03
C SER A 175 16.71 -4.61 0.83
N MET A 176 15.37 -4.61 0.96
CA MET A 176 14.57 -5.80 0.70
C MET A 176 14.63 -6.20 -0.79
N LEU A 177 14.53 -5.21 -1.69
CA LEU A 177 14.61 -5.42 -3.14
C LEU A 177 16.01 -5.91 -3.56
N ALA A 178 17.07 -5.30 -3.03
CA ALA A 178 18.44 -5.72 -3.26
C ALA A 178 18.73 -7.12 -2.71
N ASP A 179 18.22 -7.47 -1.53
CA ASP A 179 18.34 -8.81 -0.95
C ASP A 179 17.57 -9.87 -1.76
N ALA A 180 16.37 -9.55 -2.26
CA ALA A 180 15.59 -10.44 -3.12
C ALA A 180 16.32 -10.70 -4.46
N LEU A 181 16.84 -9.64 -5.10
CA LEU A 181 17.63 -9.78 -6.32
C LEU A 181 18.90 -10.59 -6.07
N ALA A 182 19.63 -10.30 -5.00
CA ALA A 182 20.87 -11.01 -4.66
C ALA A 182 20.65 -12.52 -4.48
N GLN A 183 19.58 -12.92 -3.77
CA GLN A 183 19.21 -14.31 -3.60
C GLN A 183 18.92 -15.00 -4.94
N TYR A 184 18.17 -14.35 -5.84
CA TYR A 184 17.89 -14.90 -7.17
C TYR A 184 19.17 -15.05 -8.01
N LEU A 185 20.01 -14.02 -8.06
CA LEU A 185 21.27 -14.04 -8.82
C LEU A 185 22.22 -15.15 -8.32
N VAL A 186 22.34 -15.31 -7.00
CA VAL A 186 23.14 -16.39 -6.38
C VAL A 186 22.54 -17.77 -6.69
N TRP A 187 21.21 -17.93 -6.63
CA TRP A 187 20.53 -19.16 -7.05
C TRP A 187 20.83 -19.52 -8.50
N LYS A 188 20.81 -18.54 -9.42
CA LYS A 188 21.20 -18.70 -10.83
C LYS A 188 22.70 -18.97 -11.07
N GLN A 189 23.52 -19.03 -10.03
CA GLN A 189 24.99 -19.08 -10.08
C GLN A 189 25.64 -17.86 -10.76
N TRP A 190 24.94 -16.73 -10.84
CA TRP A 190 25.48 -15.45 -11.32
C TRP A 190 26.10 -14.69 -10.15
N ARG A 191 27.25 -15.17 -9.68
CA ARG A 191 27.86 -14.74 -8.42
C ARG A 191 28.92 -13.66 -8.59
N ARG A 192 29.40 -13.39 -9.80
CA ARG A 192 30.37 -12.33 -10.10
C ARG A 192 29.66 -11.16 -10.77
N TRP A 193 29.65 -10.01 -10.11
CA TRP A 193 28.87 -8.85 -10.53
C TRP A 193 29.79 -7.75 -11.04
N LEU A 194 29.46 -7.19 -12.20
CA LEU A 194 29.90 -5.84 -12.59
C LEU A 194 28.84 -4.88 -12.06
N LEU A 195 29.18 -4.12 -11.00
CA LEU A 195 28.26 -3.13 -10.42
C LEU A 195 28.46 -1.79 -11.12
N VAL A 196 27.35 -1.19 -11.58
CA VAL A 196 27.33 0.18 -12.13
C VAL A 196 26.33 1.01 -11.33
N VAL A 197 26.77 2.15 -10.80
CA VAL A 197 25.96 3.03 -9.94
C VAL A 197 25.90 4.43 -10.53
N GLY A 198 24.73 5.05 -10.57
CA GLY A 198 24.57 6.45 -10.98
C GLY A 198 25.17 7.45 -9.99
N SER A 199 25.26 8.71 -10.42
CA SER A 199 25.85 9.80 -9.62
C SER A 199 24.89 10.48 -8.65
N HIS A 200 23.57 10.22 -8.73
CA HIS A 200 22.57 10.85 -7.87
C HIS A 200 22.49 10.20 -6.48
N ALA A 201 21.73 10.77 -5.55
CA ALA A 201 21.72 10.32 -4.16
C ALA A 201 20.99 8.98 -3.98
N GLU A 202 19.83 8.85 -4.63
CA GLU A 202 19.02 7.65 -4.75
C GLU A 202 19.82 6.48 -5.37
N ASP A 203 20.57 6.75 -6.44
CA ASP A 203 21.43 5.75 -7.10
C ASP A 203 22.49 5.21 -6.12
N LYS A 204 23.12 6.09 -5.34
CA LYS A 204 24.11 5.70 -4.32
C LYS A 204 23.47 4.85 -3.21
N LEU A 205 22.30 5.25 -2.71
CA LEU A 205 21.54 4.49 -1.70
C LEU A 205 21.21 3.07 -2.20
N TYR A 206 20.74 2.93 -3.45
CA TYR A 206 20.47 1.62 -4.02
C TYR A 206 21.76 0.84 -4.31
N GLY A 207 22.81 1.50 -4.77
CA GLY A 207 24.15 0.91 -4.95
C GLY A 207 24.71 0.34 -3.65
N ASP A 208 24.57 1.04 -2.53
CA ASP A 208 25.01 0.57 -1.21
C ASP A 208 24.14 -0.59 -0.69
N ALA A 209 22.84 -0.56 -0.95
CA ALA A 209 21.96 -1.71 -0.71
C ALA A 209 22.45 -2.95 -1.49
N LEU A 210 22.75 -2.82 -2.78
CA LEU A 210 23.31 -3.90 -3.60
C LEU A 210 24.67 -4.39 -3.10
N ARG A 211 25.59 -3.50 -2.70
CA ARG A 211 26.90 -3.87 -2.11
C ARG A 211 26.74 -4.70 -0.84
N ARG A 212 25.86 -4.29 0.07
CA ARG A 212 25.56 -5.04 1.29
C ARG A 212 24.94 -6.39 0.96
N SER A 213 23.96 -6.45 0.06
CA SER A 213 23.29 -7.68 -0.35
C SER A 213 24.25 -8.66 -1.04
N ALA A 214 25.15 -8.17 -1.91
CA ALA A 214 26.20 -8.98 -2.51
C ALA A 214 27.08 -9.67 -1.44
N LYS A 215 27.56 -8.90 -0.46
CA LYS A 215 28.34 -9.42 0.67
C LYS A 215 27.54 -10.41 1.53
N ARG A 216 26.25 -10.11 1.80
CA ARG A 216 25.35 -10.94 2.62
C ARG A 216 25.13 -12.33 2.03
N PHE A 217 24.91 -12.43 0.71
CA PHE A 217 24.61 -13.70 0.03
C PHE A 217 25.81 -14.33 -0.67
N GLY A 218 27.02 -13.79 -0.49
CA GLY A 218 28.26 -14.38 -1.01
C GLY A 218 28.41 -14.25 -2.53
N ALA A 219 27.90 -13.15 -3.11
CA ALA A 219 28.31 -12.68 -4.43
C ALA A 219 29.57 -11.81 -4.32
N ARG A 220 30.35 -11.75 -5.39
CA ARG A 220 31.58 -10.96 -5.52
C ARG A 220 31.38 -9.89 -6.58
N ILE A 221 31.38 -8.63 -6.16
CA ILE A 221 31.56 -7.51 -7.09
C ILE A 221 33.00 -7.60 -7.61
N VAL A 222 33.17 -7.82 -8.91
CA VAL A 222 34.51 -7.92 -9.55
C VAL A 222 35.03 -6.56 -10.00
N GLN A 223 34.12 -5.62 -10.26
CA GLN A 223 34.41 -4.21 -10.49
C GLN A 223 33.16 -3.40 -10.13
N ASP A 224 33.41 -2.21 -9.58
CA ASP A 224 32.41 -1.20 -9.22
C ASP A 224 32.71 0.06 -10.04
N LYS A 225 31.70 0.64 -10.69
CA LYS A 225 31.86 1.79 -11.60
C LYS A 225 30.76 2.82 -11.33
N VAL A 226 31.13 4.10 -11.31
CA VAL A 226 30.16 5.20 -11.30
C VAL A 226 29.86 5.62 -12.74
N PHE A 227 28.59 5.80 -13.06
CA PHE A 227 28.13 6.48 -14.28
C PHE A 227 27.71 7.90 -13.91
N GLU A 228 28.52 8.89 -14.31
CA GLU A 228 28.30 10.30 -13.98
C GLU A 228 27.28 10.95 -14.91
N ASP A 229 26.19 11.49 -14.37
CA ASP A 229 25.25 12.33 -15.11
C ASP A 229 25.84 13.74 -15.27
N THR A 230 26.26 14.06 -16.49
CA THR A 230 26.83 15.37 -16.83
C THR A 230 25.77 16.43 -17.19
N GLY A 231 24.48 16.19 -16.89
CA GLY A 231 23.40 17.16 -17.07
C GLY A 231 22.96 17.35 -18.52
N GLY A 232 23.21 16.38 -19.39
CA GLY A 232 22.76 16.39 -20.77
C GLY A 232 21.24 16.30 -20.92
N ALA A 233 20.70 16.80 -22.03
CA ALA A 233 19.27 16.73 -22.30
C ALA A 233 18.85 15.26 -22.60
N ARG A 234 18.43 14.54 -21.55
CA ARG A 234 18.16 13.08 -21.54
C ARG A 234 17.15 12.58 -22.59
N ARG A 235 16.38 13.49 -23.21
CA ARG A 235 15.33 13.18 -24.22
C ARG A 235 15.53 13.87 -25.58
N THR A 236 16.60 14.64 -25.81
CA THR A 236 16.91 15.12 -27.17
C THR A 236 17.69 14.05 -27.92
N ASP A 237 17.49 13.96 -29.24
CA ASP A 237 18.14 12.95 -30.09
C ASP A 237 19.67 12.94 -29.93
N SER A 238 20.28 14.11 -29.70
CA SER A 238 21.70 14.27 -29.41
C SER A 238 22.14 13.60 -28.09
N GLY A 239 21.40 13.79 -27.00
CA GLY A 239 21.74 13.27 -25.67
C GLY A 239 21.55 11.76 -25.56
N VAL A 240 20.43 11.25 -26.09
CA VAL A 240 20.13 9.81 -26.12
C VAL A 240 21.19 9.04 -26.92
N VAL A 241 21.58 9.57 -28.09
CA VAL A 241 22.62 8.95 -28.94
C VAL A 241 24.00 8.99 -28.29
N GLN A 242 24.33 10.01 -27.50
CA GLN A 242 25.59 10.08 -26.75
C GLN A 242 25.66 8.99 -25.66
N ILE A 243 24.64 8.86 -24.82
CA ILE A 243 24.60 7.83 -23.76
C ILE A 243 24.70 6.43 -24.36
N GLN A 244 23.88 6.11 -25.36
CA GLN A 244 23.86 4.78 -25.99
C GLN A 244 25.19 4.40 -26.65
N ARG A 245 25.91 5.34 -27.26
CA ARG A 245 27.24 5.10 -27.87
C ARG A 245 28.34 4.88 -26.84
N GLN A 246 28.19 5.44 -25.63
CA GLN A 246 29.18 5.33 -24.58
C GLN A 246 29.08 4.00 -23.80
N LEU A 247 27.89 3.40 -23.66
CA LEU A 247 27.70 2.21 -22.82
C LEU A 247 28.56 0.96 -23.16
N PRO A 248 28.77 0.58 -24.43
CA PRO A 248 29.67 -0.53 -24.76
C PRO A 248 31.12 -0.22 -24.35
N VAL A 249 31.61 0.98 -24.65
CA VAL A 249 32.97 1.41 -24.27
C VAL A 249 33.11 1.56 -22.76
N PHE A 250 32.07 2.04 -22.08
CA PHE A 250 32.03 2.14 -20.62
C PHE A 250 32.07 0.77 -19.94
N THR A 251 31.53 -0.28 -20.55
CA THR A 251 31.57 -1.66 -20.01
C THR A 251 32.73 -2.49 -20.53
N GLN A 252 33.56 -1.94 -21.43
CA GLN A 252 34.75 -2.59 -21.99
C GLN A 252 35.84 -2.79 -20.93
N GLY A 253 36.59 -3.89 -21.05
CA GLY A 253 37.76 -4.18 -20.22
C GLY A 253 37.45 -4.55 -18.77
N ALA A 254 36.17 -4.78 -18.44
CA ALA A 254 35.78 -5.29 -17.14
C ALA A 254 36.40 -6.68 -16.87
N PRO A 255 36.82 -7.00 -15.64
CA PRO A 255 37.15 -8.37 -15.25
C PRO A 255 35.94 -9.26 -15.50
N ALA A 256 36.19 -10.50 -15.95
CA ALA A 256 35.11 -11.43 -16.29
C ALA A 256 34.04 -11.52 -15.17
N TYR A 257 32.79 -11.29 -15.56
CA TYR A 257 31.61 -11.24 -14.70
C TYR A 257 30.49 -12.11 -15.28
N ASP A 258 29.47 -12.38 -14.48
CA ASP A 258 28.36 -13.26 -14.82
C ASP A 258 27.09 -12.46 -15.16
N VAL A 259 26.89 -11.33 -14.46
CA VAL A 259 25.76 -10.39 -14.60
C VAL A 259 26.24 -8.95 -14.35
N LEU A 260 25.72 -7.99 -15.12
CA LEU A 260 25.86 -6.55 -14.81
C LEU A 260 24.67 -6.16 -13.93
N VAL A 261 24.95 -5.60 -12.76
CA VAL A 261 23.92 -5.08 -11.84
C VAL A 261 23.99 -3.56 -11.83
N ALA A 262 22.88 -2.89 -12.12
CA ALA A 262 22.80 -1.43 -12.22
C ALA A 262 21.97 -0.83 -11.07
N ALA A 263 22.45 0.25 -10.47
CA ALA A 263 21.69 1.15 -9.60
C ALA A 263 21.55 2.51 -10.29
N ASP A 264 20.34 2.78 -10.76
CA ASP A 264 19.91 3.93 -11.55
C ASP A 264 18.43 4.17 -11.27
N GLU A 265 18.09 4.65 -10.08
CA GLU A 265 16.73 5.09 -9.73
C GLU A 265 16.43 6.47 -10.32
N SER A 266 17.47 7.25 -10.64
CA SER A 266 17.38 8.55 -11.31
C SER A 266 17.02 8.48 -12.81
N GLU A 267 16.94 7.27 -13.37
CA GLU A 267 16.75 6.96 -14.81
C GLU A 267 17.67 7.79 -15.72
N VAL A 268 18.99 7.54 -15.64
CA VAL A 268 20.01 8.18 -16.48
C VAL A 268 20.57 7.22 -17.54
N PHE A 269 20.77 5.94 -17.24
CA PHE A 269 21.53 5.03 -18.14
C PHE A 269 21.03 3.58 -18.21
N ALA A 270 20.42 3.03 -17.16
CA ALA A 270 20.22 1.59 -17.02
C ALA A 270 19.26 1.01 -18.06
N SER A 271 18.18 1.73 -18.41
CA SER A 271 17.24 1.29 -19.46
C SER A 271 17.89 1.07 -20.83
N TYR A 272 19.10 1.62 -21.07
CA TYR A 272 19.86 1.38 -22.29
C TYR A 272 20.87 0.23 -22.19
N LEU A 273 21.24 -0.24 -20.99
CA LEU A 273 22.23 -1.32 -20.80
C LEU A 273 21.84 -2.66 -21.45
N PRO A 274 20.58 -3.15 -21.40
CA PRO A 274 20.23 -4.41 -22.03
C PRO A 274 20.62 -4.44 -23.51
N TYR A 275 21.37 -5.46 -23.89
CA TYR A 275 21.93 -5.67 -25.24
C TYR A 275 22.93 -4.60 -25.73
N ARG A 276 23.43 -3.72 -24.86
CA ARG A 276 24.45 -2.69 -25.18
C ARG A 276 25.69 -2.73 -24.28
N THR A 277 25.90 -3.80 -23.53
CA THR A 277 27.15 -4.07 -22.80
C THR A 277 28.23 -4.61 -23.76
N TRP A 278 29.51 -4.43 -23.42
CA TRP A 278 30.64 -4.96 -24.20
C TRP A 278 30.60 -6.48 -24.29
N ASP A 279 30.55 -7.15 -23.13
CA ASP A 279 30.32 -8.58 -23.07
C ASP A 279 28.80 -8.87 -23.09
N PRO A 280 28.33 -9.91 -23.81
CA PRO A 280 26.92 -10.26 -23.88
C PRO A 280 26.47 -10.98 -22.60
N ARG A 281 26.27 -10.21 -21.52
CA ARG A 281 25.84 -10.69 -20.20
C ARG A 281 24.42 -10.21 -19.85
N PRO A 282 23.68 -10.94 -19.00
CA PRO A 282 22.44 -10.45 -18.43
C PRO A 282 22.65 -9.12 -17.67
N VAL A 283 21.60 -8.30 -17.66
CA VAL A 283 21.51 -7.05 -16.90
C VAL A 283 20.42 -7.20 -15.84
N ALA A 284 20.67 -6.70 -14.64
CA ALA A 284 19.76 -6.72 -13.51
C ALA A 284 19.85 -5.42 -12.69
N GLY A 285 18.94 -5.22 -11.73
CA GLY A 285 18.90 -4.04 -10.87
C GLY A 285 17.85 -3.05 -11.37
N SER A 286 18.24 -1.85 -11.78
CA SER A 286 17.31 -0.85 -12.35
C SER A 286 16.84 -1.14 -13.79
N ALA A 287 17.38 -2.18 -14.45
CA ALA A 287 16.94 -2.61 -15.78
C ALA A 287 17.17 -4.10 -16.01
N GLY A 288 16.53 -4.66 -17.04
CA GLY A 288 16.59 -6.09 -17.34
C GLY A 288 15.79 -6.89 -16.31
N LEU A 289 16.48 -7.65 -15.46
CA LEU A 289 15.87 -8.29 -14.29
C LEU A 289 15.75 -7.31 -13.12
N VAL A 290 14.57 -6.74 -12.94
CA VAL A 290 14.26 -5.74 -11.90
C VAL A 290 13.53 -6.40 -10.73
N PRO A 291 13.95 -6.19 -9.46
CA PRO A 291 13.17 -6.61 -8.30
C PRO A 291 11.99 -5.64 -8.07
N THR A 292 10.77 -6.14 -8.00
CA THR A 292 9.55 -5.36 -7.77
C THR A 292 8.66 -5.99 -6.69
N SER A 293 7.74 -5.20 -6.12
CA SER A 293 6.66 -5.66 -5.23
C SER A 293 5.56 -6.43 -5.99
N TRP A 294 5.34 -6.08 -7.26
CA TRP A 294 4.36 -6.70 -8.14
C TRP A 294 4.91 -6.84 -9.57
N ASP A 295 4.48 -7.88 -10.26
CA ASP A 295 4.64 -8.03 -11.72
C ASP A 295 3.42 -8.78 -12.27
N GLY A 296 3.04 -8.47 -13.51
CA GLY A 296 1.86 -9.07 -14.13
C GLY A 296 1.95 -10.58 -14.39
N SER A 297 3.13 -11.19 -14.26
CA SER A 297 3.31 -12.66 -14.27
C SER A 297 3.05 -13.34 -12.93
N HIS A 298 2.63 -12.59 -11.90
CA HIS A 298 2.29 -13.16 -10.61
C HIS A 298 0.84 -13.70 -10.57
N ASP A 299 0.71 -15.03 -10.50
CA ASP A 299 -0.58 -15.74 -10.56
C ASP A 299 -1.06 -16.32 -9.22
N GLN A 300 -0.32 -16.15 -8.12
CA GLN A 300 -0.64 -16.80 -6.83
C GLN A 300 -1.58 -15.96 -5.95
N TRP A 301 -2.11 -16.58 -4.88
CA TRP A 301 -2.83 -15.89 -3.79
C TRP A 301 -4.03 -15.01 -4.20
N GLY A 302 -4.66 -15.30 -5.33
CA GLY A 302 -5.80 -14.51 -5.86
C GLY A 302 -5.42 -13.42 -6.86
N ALA A 303 -4.13 -13.33 -7.22
CA ALA A 303 -3.60 -12.31 -8.13
C ALA A 303 -4.25 -12.33 -9.51
N VAL A 304 -4.52 -13.50 -10.10
CA VAL A 304 -5.22 -13.60 -11.41
C VAL A 304 -6.56 -12.87 -11.36
N GLN A 305 -7.37 -13.14 -10.34
CA GLN A 305 -8.69 -12.50 -10.21
C GLN A 305 -8.58 -10.99 -9.95
N LEU A 306 -7.56 -10.55 -9.19
CA LEU A 306 -7.28 -9.13 -8.96
C LEU A 306 -6.88 -8.43 -10.27
N GLN A 307 -5.94 -9.01 -11.02
CA GLN A 307 -5.50 -8.51 -12.32
C GLN A 307 -6.65 -8.46 -13.33
N ASP A 308 -7.53 -9.46 -13.38
CA ASP A 308 -8.70 -9.47 -14.25
C ASP A 308 -9.67 -8.30 -13.94
N ARG A 309 -9.94 -8.03 -12.66
CA ARG A 309 -10.78 -6.89 -12.25
C ARG A 309 -10.10 -5.56 -12.61
N PHE A 310 -8.81 -5.44 -12.33
CA PHE A 310 -8.02 -4.25 -12.62
C PHE A 310 -7.94 -3.95 -14.13
N MET A 311 -7.61 -4.95 -14.95
CA MET A 311 -7.58 -4.87 -16.41
C MET A 311 -8.94 -4.44 -16.97
N LYS A 312 -10.05 -4.99 -16.43
CA LYS A 312 -11.41 -4.63 -16.84
C LYS A 312 -11.79 -3.19 -16.48
N GLN A 313 -11.29 -2.66 -15.37
CA GLN A 313 -11.61 -1.31 -14.89
C GLN A 313 -10.73 -0.22 -15.50
N PHE A 314 -9.44 -0.48 -15.71
CA PHE A 314 -8.45 0.54 -16.10
C PHE A 314 -7.77 0.30 -17.46
N SER A 315 -8.04 -0.81 -18.13
CA SER A 315 -7.49 -1.16 -19.47
C SER A 315 -5.95 -1.16 -19.55
N ARG A 316 -5.26 -1.32 -18.41
CA ARG A 316 -3.81 -1.50 -18.31
C ARG A 316 -3.49 -2.55 -17.24
N ARG A 317 -2.30 -3.14 -17.30
CA ARG A 317 -1.81 -4.03 -16.23
C ARG A 317 -1.49 -3.23 -14.97
N MET A 318 -1.57 -3.88 -13.82
CA MET A 318 -1.09 -3.34 -12.54
C MET A 318 0.42 -3.14 -12.58
N THR A 319 0.91 -2.11 -11.88
CA THR A 319 2.34 -1.87 -11.63
C THR A 319 2.71 -2.26 -10.20
N ALA A 320 3.94 -1.95 -9.79
CA ALA A 320 4.43 -2.13 -8.43
C ALA A 320 3.78 -1.21 -7.38
N LEU A 321 3.07 -0.16 -7.81
CA LEU A 321 2.48 0.88 -6.96
C LEU A 321 0.95 0.70 -6.77
N ASP A 322 0.29 -0.06 -7.65
CA ASP A 322 -1.15 -0.40 -7.56
C ASP A 322 -1.44 -1.52 -6.53
#